data_AF-A0A7J4K0F2-F1
#
_entry.id   AF-A0A7J4K0F2-F1
#
_cell.length_a   1.000
_cell.length_b   1.000
_cell.length_c   1.000
_cell.angle_alpha   90.00
_cell.angle_beta   90.00
_cell.angle_gamma   90.00
#
_symmetry.space_group_name_H-M   'P 1'
#
loop_
_entity.id
_entity.type
_entity.pdbx_description
1 polymer ?
#
loop_
_entity_poly.entity_id
_entity_poly.type
_entity_poly.pdbx_seq_one_letter_code
_entity_poly.pdbx_strand_id
1 'polypeptide(L)'
;MVSNRAFSGWLFGFLILVFLFGVGFSAFAKCTDSDGGQSLSKKGTITGVLTNGTEYSYEDFCKSDSNDKVVEFVCKPSGFASAVWKCTDGKVCKKGACVQEEPKEEPKATCTDSDGGVNLDKKGTVSGTALDETPYSYSDICSLDGTLNEYICTPTGYQSTKISCDEGKTCKSGACVAQTCTDSDGADNFDVKGKVSGAYSNGKEYLMEDYCLSETKAIDFRCSDDDKDLPDSANQECGEGKLCKDGACVKKEESTKCTDSDGGKKYYKKGTATIPGVTTSTDSCNDDGFLNEIYCYSDKVLSSEKFTCPSGYKCSDGACVKKSMSSSVPKSVPLVAVDVSVSTKTTCVDTDGWGDKNKKGTTTIYNADGSVKASASDSCVDPYTVNEGECKKDGSDWIYTPTKCPATCKDGACWKNEFISTKCVDSDGGKKTSIKGAATSTTTYSNGTSESKSKEDSCSLEGTININEIYCSSNGNLMILKTKCSGGSVCTNGACKGGSASTAGDKSGALKKTKLREFLLASGIETENGVPTFLKSWRINTGTLLDNIFQSGDE
;
A
#
# COMPACT_ATOMS: atom_id res chain seq x y z
N MET A 1 -61.25 43.89 -37.38
CA MET A 1 -62.63 43.44 -37.66
C MET A 1 -63.27 43.12 -36.31
N VAL A 2 -64.03 44.06 -35.72
CA VAL A 2 -65.52 44.11 -35.75
C VAL A 2 -66.09 42.81 -35.14
N SER A 3 -66.83 42.74 -34.03
CA SER A 3 -67.88 43.62 -33.48
C SER A 3 -68.18 43.27 -32.02
N ASN A 4 -68.49 44.30 -31.24
CA ASN A 4 -69.40 44.37 -30.10
C ASN A 4 -70.59 43.38 -30.13
N ARG A 5 -71.08 43.01 -28.93
CA ARG A 5 -72.51 43.11 -28.57
C ARG A 5 -72.71 43.21 -27.06
N ALA A 6 -73.28 44.34 -26.66
CA ALA A 6 -73.84 44.65 -25.36
C ALA A 6 -75.24 44.03 -25.21
N PHE A 7 -75.66 43.79 -23.96
CA PHE A 7 -77.09 43.72 -23.61
C PHE A 7 -77.32 44.43 -22.28
N SER A 8 -78.26 45.38 -22.30
CA SER A 8 -78.65 46.29 -21.23
C SER A 8 -79.95 45.87 -20.57
N GLY A 9 -80.19 46.36 -19.34
CA GLY A 9 -81.52 46.53 -18.74
C GLY A 9 -81.68 45.71 -17.46
N TRP A 10 -82.23 46.20 -16.35
CA TRP A 10 -83.16 47.29 -16.15
C TRP A 10 -83.10 47.80 -14.70
N LEU A 11 -83.46 49.07 -14.56
CA LEU A 11 -83.71 49.86 -13.35
C LEU A 11 -84.91 49.29 -12.56
N PHE A 12 -84.87 49.28 -11.23
CA PHE A 12 -85.98 49.77 -10.38
C PHE A 12 -85.46 49.99 -8.96
N GLY A 13 -85.50 51.25 -8.53
CA GLY A 13 -85.24 51.64 -7.15
C GLY A 13 -86.49 51.44 -6.29
N PHE A 14 -86.27 51.13 -5.01
CA PHE A 14 -87.20 51.45 -3.95
C PHE A 14 -86.43 51.90 -2.71
N LEU A 15 -86.78 53.11 -2.28
CA LEU A 15 -86.26 53.87 -1.17
C LEU A 15 -87.23 53.61 -0.01
N ILE A 16 -86.77 52.98 1.08
CA ILE A 16 -87.53 52.87 2.34
C ILE A 16 -86.64 53.19 3.54
N LEU A 17 -87.23 54.05 4.37
CA LEU A 17 -86.79 54.66 5.62
C LEU A 17 -86.30 53.69 6.71
N VAL A 18 -85.20 54.12 7.33
CA VAL A 18 -84.81 54.07 8.76
C VAL A 18 -85.78 53.39 9.75
N PHE A 19 -85.29 52.38 10.49
CA PHE A 19 -85.64 52.17 11.91
C PHE A 19 -84.44 51.62 12.70
N LEU A 20 -84.04 52.38 13.72
CA LEU A 20 -83.12 51.98 14.78
C LEU A 20 -83.77 50.92 15.67
N PHE A 21 -83.21 49.70 15.66
CA PHE A 21 -83.38 48.75 16.76
C PHE A 21 -81.99 48.25 17.16
N GLY A 22 -81.59 48.55 18.40
CA GLY A 22 -80.42 47.96 19.04
C GLY A 22 -80.64 46.47 19.21
N VAL A 23 -80.09 45.68 18.30
CA VAL A 23 -79.82 44.26 18.53
C VAL A 23 -78.42 44.16 19.10
N GLY A 24 -78.31 43.62 20.32
CA GLY A 24 -77.01 43.24 20.86
C GLY A 24 -76.33 42.33 19.83
N PHE A 25 -75.22 42.78 19.26
CA PHE A 25 -74.35 41.91 18.48
C PHE A 25 -73.86 40.82 19.43
N SER A 26 -74.53 39.67 19.41
CA SER A 26 -73.92 38.42 19.86
C SER A 26 -72.56 38.35 19.17
N ALA A 27 -71.50 38.30 19.97
CA ALA A 27 -70.14 38.12 19.47
C ALA A 27 -70.09 36.80 18.72
N PHE A 28 -70.22 36.86 17.39
CA PHE A 28 -70.04 35.69 16.54
C PHE A 28 -68.56 35.29 16.62
N ALA A 29 -68.29 34.01 16.83
CA ALA A 29 -66.95 33.47 16.76
C ALA A 29 -66.37 33.81 15.37
N LYS A 30 -65.28 34.57 15.35
CA LYS A 30 -64.64 34.96 14.09
C LYS A 30 -63.61 33.89 13.75
N CYS A 31 -63.78 33.23 12.61
CA CYS A 31 -62.87 32.24 12.07
C CYS A 31 -62.44 32.69 10.68
N THR A 32 -61.15 32.56 10.38
CA THR A 32 -60.55 32.83 9.07
C THR A 32 -59.80 31.59 8.61
N ASP A 33 -60.02 31.21 7.35
CA ASP A 33 -59.42 30.03 6.73
C ASP A 33 -58.47 30.46 5.60
N SER A 34 -57.23 29.99 5.62
CA SER A 34 -56.18 30.49 4.71
C SER A 34 -56.27 29.95 3.28
N ASP A 35 -56.96 28.82 3.08
CA ASP A 35 -57.16 28.19 1.77
C ASP A 35 -58.58 28.40 1.20
N GLY A 36 -59.44 29.10 1.93
CA GLY A 36 -60.80 29.45 1.52
C GLY A 36 -61.85 28.38 1.84
N GLY A 37 -61.56 27.44 2.74
CA GLY A 37 -62.54 26.49 3.26
C GLY A 37 -62.07 25.04 3.09
N GLN A 38 -62.89 24.17 2.50
CA GLN A 38 -62.48 22.79 2.27
C GLN A 38 -61.64 22.68 0.98
N SER A 39 -60.30 22.75 1.08
CA SER A 39 -59.35 22.64 -0.02
C SER A 39 -58.24 21.60 0.24
N LEU A 40 -58.53 20.34 -0.10
CA LEU A 40 -57.58 19.22 0.01
C LEU A 40 -56.30 19.34 -0.84
N SER A 41 -56.22 20.30 -1.76
CA SER A 41 -55.06 20.48 -2.67
C SER A 41 -54.08 21.57 -2.22
N LYS A 42 -54.41 22.29 -1.15
CA LYS A 42 -53.58 23.34 -0.56
C LYS A 42 -53.55 23.10 0.94
N LYS A 43 -52.43 23.39 1.60
CA LYS A 43 -52.39 23.34 3.06
C LYS A 43 -53.11 24.58 3.60
N GLY A 44 -54.23 24.39 4.27
CA GLY A 44 -54.99 25.40 4.98
C GLY A 44 -54.54 25.61 6.42
N THR A 45 -55.00 26.71 6.99
CA THR A 45 -54.78 27.09 8.38
C THR A 45 -55.96 27.92 8.83
N ILE A 46 -56.72 27.40 9.77
CA ILE A 46 -57.79 28.14 10.43
C ILE A 46 -57.24 28.92 11.62
N THR A 47 -57.68 30.16 11.76
CA THR A 47 -57.39 31.01 12.93
C THR A 47 -58.64 31.71 13.40
N GLY A 48 -58.82 31.87 14.71
CA GLY A 48 -60.01 32.54 15.23
C GLY A 48 -60.03 32.70 16.74
N VAL A 49 -61.13 33.26 17.23
CA VAL A 49 -61.37 33.48 18.66
C VAL A 49 -62.73 32.89 19.04
N LEU A 50 -62.75 32.03 20.05
CA LEU A 50 -63.96 31.44 20.61
C LEU A 50 -64.77 32.51 21.38
N THR A 51 -66.04 32.23 21.65
CA THR A 51 -66.95 33.16 22.36
C THR A 51 -66.52 33.48 23.79
N ASN A 52 -65.67 32.64 24.39
CA ASN A 52 -65.05 32.85 25.70
C ASN A 52 -63.72 33.65 25.64
N GLY A 53 -63.32 34.13 24.45
CA GLY A 53 -62.10 34.90 24.23
C GLY A 53 -60.84 34.09 23.97
N THR A 54 -60.90 32.75 23.93
CA THR A 54 -59.73 31.90 23.63
C THR A 54 -59.39 31.91 22.14
N GLU A 55 -58.14 32.24 21.80
CA GLU A 55 -57.63 32.16 20.43
C GLU A 55 -57.26 30.72 20.05
N TYR A 56 -57.43 30.36 18.77
CA TYR A 56 -57.01 29.07 18.22
C TYR A 56 -56.36 29.22 16.85
N SER A 57 -55.48 28.26 16.52
CA SER A 57 -54.86 28.10 15.22
C SER A 57 -54.63 26.62 14.94
N TYR A 58 -55.23 26.10 13.85
CA TYR A 58 -55.05 24.70 13.42
C TYR A 58 -54.71 24.65 11.95
N GLU A 59 -53.76 23.78 11.60
CA GLU A 59 -53.33 23.57 10.22
C GLU A 59 -53.78 22.21 9.71
N ASP A 60 -54.00 22.11 8.40
CA ASP A 60 -54.21 20.81 7.77
C ASP A 60 -52.95 19.95 7.85
N PHE A 61 -53.15 18.66 8.08
CA PHE A 61 -52.03 17.74 8.26
C PHE A 61 -52.33 16.35 7.69
N CYS A 62 -51.28 15.60 7.39
CA CYS A 62 -51.41 14.23 6.91
C CYS A 62 -51.63 13.27 8.07
N LYS A 63 -52.63 12.40 7.92
CA LYS A 63 -52.95 11.42 8.95
C LYS A 63 -51.78 10.42 9.09
N SER A 64 -51.32 10.19 10.31
CA SER A 64 -50.11 9.37 10.55
C SER A 64 -50.26 7.90 10.17
N ASP A 65 -51.50 7.38 10.11
CA ASP A 65 -51.82 5.99 9.77
C ASP A 65 -52.17 5.77 8.29
N SER A 66 -52.06 6.80 7.44
CA SER A 66 -52.39 6.69 6.01
C SER A 66 -51.72 7.78 5.17
N ASN A 67 -51.04 7.36 4.09
CA ASN A 67 -50.32 8.27 3.19
C ASN A 67 -51.24 8.98 2.18
N ASP A 68 -52.54 8.70 2.19
CA ASP A 68 -53.54 9.23 1.26
C ASP A 68 -54.68 9.96 1.96
N LYS A 69 -54.52 10.33 3.25
CA LYS A 69 -55.54 11.07 4.00
C LYS A 69 -55.03 12.38 4.59
N VAL A 70 -55.80 13.43 4.34
CA VAL A 70 -55.63 14.76 4.94
C VAL A 70 -56.65 14.92 6.06
N VAL A 71 -56.21 15.41 7.21
CA VAL A 71 -57.10 15.98 8.23
C VAL A 71 -57.25 17.45 7.88
N GLU A 72 -58.45 17.82 7.44
CA GLU A 72 -58.81 19.16 7.03
C GLU A 72 -59.49 19.91 8.16
N PHE A 73 -59.10 21.15 8.43
CA PHE A 73 -59.80 22.08 9.30
C PHE A 73 -60.53 23.15 8.49
N VAL A 74 -61.80 23.39 8.80
CA VAL A 74 -62.63 24.35 8.05
C VAL A 74 -63.41 25.25 9.01
N CYS A 75 -63.46 26.55 8.70
CA CYS A 75 -64.27 27.52 9.43
C CYS A 75 -65.79 27.29 9.28
N LYS A 76 -66.53 27.42 10.39
CA LYS A 76 -68.00 27.36 10.44
C LYS A 76 -68.59 28.56 11.19
N PRO A 77 -69.88 28.90 11.01
CA PRO A 77 -70.50 30.03 11.72
C PRO A 77 -70.43 29.97 13.25
N SER A 78 -70.27 28.78 13.83
CA SER A 78 -70.15 28.55 15.28
C SER A 78 -68.73 28.23 15.76
N GLY A 79 -67.70 28.42 14.92
CA GLY A 79 -66.30 28.08 15.24
C GLY A 79 -65.60 27.40 14.08
N PHE A 80 -65.13 26.17 14.30
CA PHE A 80 -64.49 25.36 13.26
C PHE A 80 -64.93 23.90 13.35
N ALA A 81 -64.63 23.12 12.32
CA ALA A 81 -64.74 21.67 12.33
C ALA A 81 -63.52 21.05 11.66
N SER A 82 -63.26 19.78 11.94
CA SER A 82 -62.29 19.00 11.18
C SER A 82 -62.90 17.70 10.66
N ALA A 83 -62.36 17.22 9.54
CA ALA A 83 -62.75 15.96 8.94
C ALA A 83 -61.57 15.30 8.23
N VAL A 84 -61.60 13.97 8.15
CA VAL A 84 -60.58 13.19 7.44
C VAL A 84 -61.06 12.95 6.01
N TRP A 85 -60.26 13.36 5.04
CA TRP A 85 -60.56 13.20 3.63
C TRP A 85 -59.50 12.37 2.94
N LYS A 86 -59.94 11.45 2.09
CA LYS A 86 -59.06 10.66 1.22
C LYS A 86 -58.67 11.52 0.01
N CYS A 87 -57.40 11.54 -0.34
CA CYS A 87 -56.91 12.10 -1.57
C CYS A 87 -57.53 11.36 -2.77
N THR A 88 -57.77 12.09 -3.85
CA THR A 88 -58.22 11.51 -5.13
C THR A 88 -57.17 10.56 -5.68
N ASP A 89 -57.58 9.56 -6.47
CA ASP A 89 -56.71 8.53 -7.02
C ASP A 89 -55.44 9.12 -7.67
N GLY A 90 -54.27 8.57 -7.32
CA GLY A 90 -52.96 9.02 -7.79
C GLY A 90 -52.34 10.20 -7.04
N LYS A 91 -52.95 10.67 -5.94
CA LYS A 91 -52.38 11.68 -5.05
C LYS A 91 -52.10 11.12 -3.66
N VAL A 92 -51.01 11.58 -3.06
CA VAL A 92 -50.61 11.27 -1.67
C VAL A 92 -50.68 12.54 -0.82
N CYS A 93 -50.93 12.38 0.47
CA CYS A 93 -50.83 13.47 1.42
C CYS A 93 -49.36 13.76 1.72
N LYS A 94 -48.91 14.98 1.43
CA LYS A 94 -47.58 15.48 1.83
C LYS A 94 -47.75 16.88 2.39
N LYS A 95 -47.22 17.12 3.60
CA LYS A 95 -47.27 18.43 4.29
C LYS A 95 -48.69 19.01 4.42
N GLY A 96 -49.69 18.16 4.67
CA GLY A 96 -51.07 18.60 4.91
C GLY A 96 -51.89 18.88 3.66
N ALA A 97 -51.44 18.49 2.47
CA ALA A 97 -52.20 18.61 1.24
C ALA A 97 -52.04 17.37 0.35
N CYS A 98 -53.05 17.09 -0.48
CA CYS A 98 -53.01 16.07 -1.52
C CYS A 98 -52.22 16.57 -2.73
N VAL A 99 -51.03 16.00 -2.92
CA VAL A 99 -50.11 16.29 -4.02
C VAL A 99 -49.95 15.07 -4.92
N GLN A 100 -49.59 15.30 -6.19
CA GLN A 100 -49.25 14.21 -7.10
C GLN A 100 -47.97 13.52 -6.60
N GLU A 101 -47.92 12.19 -6.67
CA GLU A 101 -46.71 11.44 -6.36
C GLU A 101 -45.64 11.76 -7.41
N GLU A 102 -44.57 12.43 -6.99
CA GLU A 102 -43.42 12.72 -7.86
C GLU A 102 -42.68 11.40 -8.15
N PRO A 103 -42.29 11.13 -9.42
CA PRO A 103 -41.51 9.94 -9.74
C PRO A 103 -40.20 9.95 -8.94
N LYS A 104 -39.97 8.90 -8.15
CA LYS A 104 -38.68 8.71 -7.47
C LYS A 104 -37.62 8.51 -8.54
N GLU A 105 -36.70 9.47 -8.69
CA GLU A 105 -35.57 9.34 -9.61
C GLU A 105 -34.73 8.12 -9.19
N GLU A 106 -34.60 7.15 -10.08
CA GLU A 106 -33.80 5.95 -9.80
C GLU A 106 -32.31 6.34 -9.71
N PRO A 107 -31.58 5.80 -8.72
CA PRO A 107 -30.17 6.09 -8.58
C PRO A 107 -29.42 5.60 -9.81
N LYS A 108 -28.68 6.51 -10.47
CA LYS A 108 -27.86 6.20 -11.64
C LYS A 108 -26.42 5.98 -11.18
N ALA A 109 -25.84 4.85 -11.58
CA ALA A 109 -24.41 4.62 -11.40
C ALA A 109 -23.62 5.64 -12.24
N THR A 110 -22.47 6.06 -11.71
CA THR A 110 -21.49 6.87 -12.44
C THR A 110 -20.19 6.11 -12.56
N CYS A 111 -19.47 6.31 -13.65
CA CYS A 111 -18.12 5.77 -13.86
C CYS A 111 -17.32 6.71 -14.75
N THR A 112 -16.07 6.97 -14.37
CA THR A 112 -15.08 7.70 -15.14
C THR A 112 -13.81 6.87 -15.23
N ASP A 113 -13.24 6.79 -16.44
CA ASP A 113 -12.03 6.03 -16.72
C ASP A 113 -10.90 6.97 -17.16
N SER A 114 -9.70 6.82 -16.59
CA SER A 114 -8.61 7.79 -16.76
C SER A 114 -7.69 7.54 -17.97
N ASP A 115 -7.81 6.38 -18.60
CA ASP A 115 -7.05 5.96 -19.79
C ASP A 115 -7.94 5.77 -21.03
N GLY A 116 -9.26 5.83 -20.87
CA GLY A 116 -10.24 5.84 -21.95
C GLY A 116 -10.81 4.48 -22.31
N GLY A 117 -10.83 3.52 -21.38
CA GLY A 117 -11.36 2.17 -21.60
C GLY A 117 -10.23 1.15 -21.63
N VAL A 118 -10.27 0.16 -22.53
CA VAL A 118 -9.19 -0.83 -22.60
C VAL A 118 -7.94 -0.19 -23.20
N ASN A 119 -6.98 0.18 -22.36
CA ASN A 119 -5.73 0.81 -22.74
C ASN A 119 -4.54 0.19 -22.00
N LEU A 120 -4.09 -0.95 -22.54
CA LEU A 120 -3.05 -1.76 -21.92
C LEU A 120 -1.72 -1.02 -21.74
N ASP A 121 -1.41 -0.03 -22.58
CA ASP A 121 -0.10 0.66 -22.57
C ASP A 121 -0.02 1.82 -21.57
N LYS A 122 -1.13 2.15 -20.91
CA LYS A 122 -1.21 3.27 -19.96
C LYS A 122 -1.99 2.83 -18.74
N LYS A 123 -1.40 3.02 -17.55
CA LYS A 123 -2.12 2.79 -16.31
C LYS A 123 -3.36 3.70 -16.22
N GLY A 124 -4.52 3.08 -16.18
CA GLY A 124 -5.83 3.64 -15.94
C GLY A 124 -6.31 3.49 -14.51
N THR A 125 -7.49 4.04 -14.29
CA THR A 125 -8.19 4.07 -13.00
C THR A 125 -9.65 4.41 -13.29
N VAL A 126 -10.52 3.47 -12.92
CA VAL A 126 -11.97 3.66 -12.92
C VAL A 126 -12.41 4.20 -11.56
N SER A 127 -13.27 5.21 -11.57
CA SER A 127 -13.85 5.76 -10.33
C SER A 127 -15.27 6.26 -10.56
N GLY A 128 -16.11 6.20 -9.53
CA GLY A 128 -17.51 6.61 -9.63
C GLY A 128 -18.35 6.21 -8.43
N THR A 129 -19.67 6.13 -8.62
CA THR A 129 -20.65 5.73 -7.61
C THR A 129 -21.49 4.57 -8.13
N ALA A 130 -21.63 3.51 -7.33
CA ALA A 130 -22.50 2.38 -7.65
C ALA A 130 -24.00 2.74 -7.52
N LEU A 131 -24.88 1.82 -7.91
CA LEU A 131 -26.35 2.01 -7.83
C LEU A 131 -26.88 2.19 -6.41
N ASP A 132 -26.12 1.76 -5.41
CA ASP A 132 -26.42 1.93 -3.97
C ASP A 132 -25.77 3.18 -3.37
N GLU A 133 -25.27 4.09 -4.23
CA GLU A 133 -24.56 5.33 -3.89
C GLU A 133 -23.17 5.12 -3.26
N THR A 134 -22.66 3.88 -3.21
CA THR A 134 -21.31 3.61 -2.68
C THR A 134 -20.23 4.11 -3.65
N PRO A 135 -19.28 4.97 -3.22
CA PRO A 135 -18.18 5.40 -4.07
C PRO A 135 -17.14 4.28 -4.25
N TYR A 136 -16.56 4.17 -5.44
CA TYR A 136 -15.50 3.21 -5.75
C TYR A 136 -14.36 3.85 -6.55
N SER A 137 -13.17 3.24 -6.46
CA SER A 137 -11.98 3.60 -7.24
C SER A 137 -11.07 2.38 -7.38
N TYR A 138 -10.81 1.94 -8.61
CA TYR A 138 -9.93 0.81 -8.91
C TYR A 138 -8.96 1.19 -10.02
N SER A 139 -7.70 0.80 -9.88
CA SER A 139 -6.65 1.06 -10.87
C SER A 139 -6.16 -0.23 -11.47
N ASP A 140 -5.67 -0.17 -12.71
CA ASP A 140 -5.07 -1.33 -13.36
C ASP A 140 -3.86 -1.80 -12.58
N ILE A 141 -3.74 -3.12 -12.52
CA ILE A 141 -2.77 -3.77 -11.65
C ILE A 141 -2.22 -5.02 -12.31
N CYS A 142 -0.91 -5.19 -12.18
CA CYS A 142 -0.24 -6.40 -12.64
C CYS A 142 -0.44 -7.51 -11.61
N SER A 143 -0.89 -8.66 -12.10
CA SER A 143 -0.97 -9.91 -11.33
C SER A 143 0.42 -10.53 -11.17
N LEU A 144 0.56 -11.45 -10.21
CA LEU A 144 1.83 -12.14 -9.93
C LEU A 144 2.35 -13.01 -11.10
N ASP A 145 1.47 -13.36 -12.04
CA ASP A 145 1.78 -14.13 -13.24
C ASP A 145 2.17 -13.22 -14.44
N GLY A 146 2.23 -11.91 -14.26
CA GLY A 146 2.54 -10.94 -15.31
C GLY A 146 1.35 -10.49 -16.15
N THR A 147 0.14 -10.96 -15.86
CA THR A 147 -1.07 -10.48 -16.57
C THR A 147 -1.54 -9.14 -16.03
N LEU A 148 -1.99 -8.24 -16.92
CA LEU A 148 -2.62 -6.98 -16.56
C LEU A 148 -4.08 -7.24 -16.18
N ASN A 149 -4.47 -6.91 -14.96
CA ASN A 149 -5.87 -6.82 -14.58
C ASN A 149 -6.34 -5.39 -14.87
N GLU A 150 -7.01 -5.24 -16.01
CA GLU A 150 -7.53 -3.99 -16.55
C GLU A 150 -8.92 -3.71 -15.98
N TYR A 151 -9.15 -2.52 -15.46
CA TYR A 151 -10.44 -2.02 -15.02
C TYR A 151 -11.00 -1.03 -16.04
N ILE A 152 -12.25 -1.24 -16.45
CA ILE A 152 -12.91 -0.40 -17.45
C ILE A 152 -14.32 -0.01 -17.03
N CYS A 153 -14.76 1.18 -17.44
CA CYS A 153 -16.11 1.65 -17.17
C CYS A 153 -17.20 0.91 -17.96
N THR A 154 -18.35 0.71 -17.34
CA THR A 154 -19.58 0.14 -17.93
C THR A 154 -20.80 1.00 -17.59
N PRO A 155 -21.95 0.85 -18.28
CA PRO A 155 -23.17 1.58 -17.94
C PRO A 155 -23.69 1.34 -16.51
N THR A 156 -23.28 0.23 -15.87
CA THR A 156 -23.70 -0.14 -14.51
C THR A 156 -22.63 0.11 -13.45
N GLY A 157 -21.48 0.71 -13.82
CA GLY A 157 -20.34 0.91 -12.92
C GLY A 157 -19.02 0.56 -13.60
N TYR A 158 -18.33 -0.48 -13.12
CA TYR A 158 -17.06 -0.94 -13.68
C TYR A 158 -17.05 -2.45 -13.91
N GLN A 159 -16.09 -2.92 -14.70
CA GLN A 159 -15.74 -4.34 -14.83
C GLN A 159 -14.21 -4.47 -14.85
N SER A 160 -13.69 -5.66 -14.57
CA SER A 160 -12.27 -5.95 -14.72
C SER A 160 -12.03 -7.18 -15.59
N THR A 161 -10.95 -7.17 -16.36
CA THR A 161 -10.53 -8.29 -17.21
C THR A 161 -9.04 -8.53 -17.09
N LYS A 162 -8.63 -9.80 -17.14
CA LYS A 162 -7.21 -10.17 -17.15
C LYS A 162 -6.73 -10.33 -18.58
N ILE A 163 -5.73 -9.55 -18.96
CA ILE A 163 -5.18 -9.49 -20.32
C ILE A 163 -3.67 -9.74 -20.25
N SER A 164 -3.16 -10.60 -21.13
CA SER A 164 -1.72 -10.77 -21.33
C SER A 164 -1.18 -9.64 -22.20
N CYS A 165 -0.01 -9.10 -21.86
CA CYS A 165 0.65 -8.13 -22.71
C CYS A 165 1.10 -8.76 -24.05
N ASP A 166 1.21 -7.93 -25.08
CA ASP A 166 1.74 -8.34 -26.39
C ASP A 166 3.17 -8.89 -26.28
N GLU A 167 3.60 -9.63 -27.30
CA GLU A 167 4.98 -10.15 -27.40
C GLU A 167 6.01 -9.02 -27.22
N GLY A 168 7.02 -9.25 -26.37
CA GLY A 168 8.04 -8.26 -26.02
C GLY A 168 7.61 -7.19 -24.99
N LYS A 169 6.38 -7.28 -24.45
CA LYS A 169 5.91 -6.43 -23.35
C LYS A 169 5.64 -7.24 -22.08
N THR A 170 5.84 -6.61 -20.93
CA THR A 170 5.55 -7.16 -19.61
C THR A 170 4.65 -6.20 -18.85
N CYS A 171 3.76 -6.72 -18.00
CA CYS A 171 2.95 -5.86 -17.15
C CYS A 171 3.82 -5.27 -16.04
N LYS A 172 3.94 -3.94 -16.03
CA LYS A 172 4.62 -3.17 -15.00
C LYS A 172 3.74 -2.02 -14.52
N SER A 173 3.62 -1.89 -13.20
CA SER A 173 2.92 -0.76 -12.56
C SER A 173 1.48 -0.52 -13.05
N GLY A 174 0.80 -1.55 -13.54
CA GLY A 174 -0.55 -1.44 -14.10
C GLY A 174 -0.59 -1.05 -15.58
N ALA A 175 0.47 -1.29 -16.34
CA ALA A 175 0.50 -1.11 -17.79
C ALA A 175 1.44 -2.13 -18.44
N CYS A 176 1.14 -2.54 -19.67
CA CYS A 176 2.04 -3.25 -20.54
C CYS A 176 3.13 -2.31 -21.05
N VAL A 177 4.35 -2.54 -20.60
CA VAL A 177 5.54 -1.80 -21.02
C VAL A 177 6.48 -2.74 -21.76
N ALA A 178 7.32 -2.22 -22.66
CA ALA A 178 8.39 -3.01 -23.25
C ALA A 178 9.21 -3.68 -22.15
N GLN A 179 9.56 -4.96 -22.35
CA GLN A 179 10.57 -5.59 -21.51
C GLN A 179 11.86 -4.79 -21.68
N THR A 180 12.49 -4.40 -20.58
CA THR A 180 13.72 -3.60 -20.64
C THR A 180 14.72 -4.19 -19.66
N CYS A 181 15.93 -4.42 -20.14
CA CYS A 181 17.12 -4.51 -19.32
C CYS A 181 17.95 -3.23 -19.52
N THR A 182 18.47 -2.68 -18.44
CA THR A 182 19.38 -1.53 -18.48
C THR A 182 20.58 -1.81 -17.61
N ASP A 183 21.74 -1.69 -18.23
CA ASP A 183 23.07 -1.88 -17.67
C ASP A 183 23.77 -0.51 -17.58
N SER A 184 24.30 -0.16 -16.40
CA SER A 184 24.79 1.19 -16.09
C SER A 184 26.18 1.52 -16.62
N ASP A 185 26.97 0.50 -16.91
CA ASP A 185 28.39 0.57 -17.27
C ASP A 185 28.68 -0.13 -18.60
N GLY A 186 27.63 -0.73 -19.17
CA GLY A 186 27.63 -1.36 -20.48
C GLY A 186 28.07 -2.81 -20.35
N ALA A 187 27.62 -3.64 -21.30
CA ALA A 187 27.89 -5.05 -21.26
C ALA A 187 29.40 -5.34 -21.21
N ASP A 188 29.82 -6.19 -20.27
CA ASP A 188 31.19 -6.68 -20.07
C ASP A 188 32.21 -5.64 -19.61
N ASN A 189 31.86 -4.82 -18.62
CA ASN A 189 32.73 -3.77 -18.08
C ASN A 189 33.16 -4.00 -16.63
N PHE A 190 34.01 -5.00 -16.43
CA PHE A 190 34.57 -5.32 -15.11
C PHE A 190 35.41 -4.21 -14.45
N ASP A 191 35.79 -3.13 -15.15
CA ASP A 191 36.64 -2.06 -14.61
C ASP A 191 35.86 -0.94 -13.92
N VAL A 192 34.53 -0.92 -14.08
CA VAL A 192 33.61 0.02 -13.45
C VAL A 192 32.65 -0.81 -12.58
N LYS A 193 32.15 -0.25 -11.46
CA LYS A 193 31.12 -0.94 -10.71
C LYS A 193 29.79 -0.72 -11.43
N GLY A 194 29.21 -1.81 -11.90
CA GLY A 194 27.96 -1.83 -12.60
C GLY A 194 26.73 -2.14 -11.80
N LYS A 195 25.60 -1.99 -12.50
CA LYS A 195 24.25 -2.27 -12.04
C LYS A 195 23.36 -2.59 -13.22
N VAL A 196 22.67 -3.72 -13.11
CA VAL A 196 21.60 -4.11 -14.02
C VAL A 196 20.24 -4.00 -13.37
N SER A 197 19.31 -3.40 -14.11
CA SER A 197 17.94 -3.19 -13.67
C SER A 197 16.94 -3.41 -14.80
N GLY A 198 15.75 -3.88 -14.44
CA GLY A 198 14.72 -4.18 -15.43
C GLY A 198 13.52 -4.88 -14.82
N ALA A 199 12.72 -5.53 -15.67
CA ALA A 199 11.60 -6.36 -15.25
C ALA A 199 11.56 -7.67 -16.05
N TYR A 200 11.31 -8.78 -15.36
CA TYR A 200 11.05 -10.07 -16.00
C TYR A 200 9.69 -10.05 -16.72
N SER A 201 9.44 -11.05 -17.57
CA SER A 201 8.17 -11.24 -18.29
C SER A 201 6.94 -11.40 -17.38
N ASN A 202 7.14 -11.78 -16.12
CA ASN A 202 6.08 -11.84 -15.11
C ASN A 202 5.86 -10.50 -14.35
N GLY A 203 6.48 -9.41 -14.81
CA GLY A 203 6.40 -8.08 -14.21
C GLY A 203 7.27 -7.87 -12.96
N LYS A 204 7.98 -8.91 -12.48
CA LYS A 204 8.85 -8.79 -11.31
C LYS A 204 10.08 -7.95 -11.65
N GLU A 205 10.31 -6.88 -10.90
CA GLU A 205 11.51 -6.07 -11.04
C GLU A 205 12.76 -6.80 -10.52
N TYR A 206 13.89 -6.55 -11.16
CA TYR A 206 15.20 -6.97 -10.69
C TYR A 206 16.16 -5.80 -10.60
N LEU A 207 17.08 -5.94 -9.64
CA LEU A 207 18.17 -5.02 -9.42
C LEU A 207 19.38 -5.84 -8.98
N MET A 208 20.42 -5.84 -9.79
CA MET A 208 21.64 -6.60 -9.57
C MET A 208 22.81 -5.63 -9.66
N GLU A 209 23.79 -5.79 -8.79
CA GLU A 209 24.99 -4.95 -8.75
C GLU A 209 26.22 -5.86 -8.84
N ASP A 210 27.24 -5.36 -9.53
CA ASP A 210 28.49 -6.07 -9.65
C ASP A 210 29.14 -6.28 -8.30
N TYR A 211 29.83 -7.41 -8.18
CA TYR A 211 30.45 -7.78 -6.93
C TYR A 211 31.73 -8.59 -7.14
N CYS A 212 32.57 -8.57 -6.11
CA CYS A 212 33.79 -9.35 -6.10
C CYS A 212 33.49 -10.77 -5.62
N LEU A 213 33.74 -11.75 -6.47
CA LEU A 213 33.69 -13.16 -6.09
C LEU A 213 34.93 -13.54 -5.25
N SER A 214 36.07 -12.89 -5.52
CA SER A 214 37.30 -12.98 -4.74
C SER A 214 38.10 -11.69 -4.88
N GLU A 215 39.25 -11.59 -4.21
CA GLU A 215 40.17 -10.44 -4.36
C GLU A 215 40.70 -10.27 -5.80
N THR A 216 40.61 -11.29 -6.66
CA THR A 216 41.12 -11.25 -8.05
C THR A 216 40.04 -11.44 -9.10
N LYS A 217 38.79 -11.70 -8.72
CA LYS A 217 37.70 -12.03 -9.66
C LYS A 217 36.46 -11.19 -9.39
N ALA A 218 35.99 -10.52 -10.44
CA ALA A 218 34.74 -9.76 -10.45
C ALA A 218 33.63 -10.54 -11.16
N ILE A 219 32.40 -10.34 -10.71
CA ILE A 219 31.17 -10.71 -11.42
C ILE A 219 30.53 -9.42 -11.89
N ASP A 220 30.24 -9.38 -13.19
CA ASP A 220 29.53 -8.32 -13.88
C ASP A 220 28.12 -8.81 -14.19
N PHE A 221 27.11 -8.08 -13.72
CA PHE A 221 25.73 -8.29 -14.16
C PHE A 221 25.47 -7.39 -15.36
N ARG A 222 25.03 -8.01 -16.45
CA ARG A 222 24.82 -7.36 -17.75
C ARG A 222 23.47 -7.71 -18.34
N CYS A 223 23.06 -7.00 -19.39
CA CYS A 223 21.93 -7.44 -20.21
C CYS A 223 22.38 -8.55 -21.16
N SER A 224 21.59 -9.62 -21.28
CA SER A 224 21.92 -10.80 -22.08
C SER A 224 22.06 -10.45 -23.57
N ASP A 225 23.07 -11.01 -24.23
CA ASP A 225 23.26 -10.82 -25.68
C ASP A 225 22.20 -11.57 -26.51
N ASP A 226 21.79 -12.75 -26.02
CA ASP A 226 20.82 -13.64 -26.68
C ASP A 226 19.37 -13.18 -26.45
N ASP A 227 19.12 -12.51 -25.33
CA ASP A 227 17.81 -11.95 -24.96
C ASP A 227 18.04 -10.60 -24.26
N LYS A 228 18.20 -9.54 -25.06
CA LYS A 228 18.60 -8.18 -24.64
C LYS A 228 17.74 -7.56 -23.55
N ASP A 229 16.60 -8.18 -23.24
CA ASP A 229 15.65 -7.72 -22.25
C ASP A 229 15.71 -8.52 -20.93
N LEU A 230 16.66 -9.46 -20.79
CA LEU A 230 16.89 -10.25 -19.58
C LEU A 230 18.29 -10.01 -18.97
N PRO A 231 18.41 -10.10 -17.63
CA PRO A 231 19.71 -10.00 -16.97
C PRO A 231 20.50 -11.31 -17.11
N ASP A 232 21.79 -11.19 -17.32
CA ASP A 232 22.79 -12.26 -17.35
C ASP A 232 23.95 -11.91 -16.39
N SER A 233 24.86 -12.85 -16.14
CA SER A 233 26.11 -12.55 -15.43
C SER A 233 27.32 -13.17 -16.09
N ALA A 234 28.40 -12.39 -16.16
CA ALA A 234 29.72 -12.81 -16.57
C ALA A 234 30.69 -12.72 -15.39
N ASN A 235 31.79 -13.47 -15.43
CA ASN A 235 32.86 -13.33 -14.45
C ASN A 235 34.22 -13.34 -15.13
N GLN A 236 35.14 -12.56 -14.57
CA GLN A 236 36.48 -12.39 -15.12
C GLN A 236 37.53 -12.22 -14.02
N GLU A 237 38.72 -12.79 -14.25
CA GLU A 237 39.91 -12.47 -13.46
C GLU A 237 40.40 -11.05 -13.81
N CYS A 238 40.61 -10.20 -12.82
CA CYS A 238 41.03 -8.80 -12.99
C CYS A 238 42.40 -8.65 -13.66
N GLY A 239 43.18 -9.72 -13.75
CA GLY A 239 44.52 -9.73 -14.35
C GLY A 239 45.61 -9.18 -13.44
N GLU A 240 46.85 -9.21 -13.93
CA GLU A 240 48.01 -8.79 -13.15
C GLU A 240 47.94 -7.31 -12.76
N GLY A 241 48.24 -7.02 -11.49
CA GLY A 241 48.31 -5.64 -10.97
C GLY A 241 46.95 -4.98 -10.70
N LYS A 242 45.84 -5.71 -10.81
CA LYS A 242 44.50 -5.27 -10.39
C LYS A 242 43.96 -6.17 -9.29
N LEU A 243 43.06 -5.64 -8.48
CA LEU A 243 42.30 -6.36 -7.48
C LEU A 243 40.82 -6.04 -7.69
N CYS A 244 39.94 -6.99 -7.42
CA CYS A 244 38.53 -6.68 -7.35
C CYS A 244 38.26 -5.95 -6.03
N LYS A 245 37.68 -4.74 -6.13
CA LYS A 245 37.25 -3.96 -4.99
C LYS A 245 35.90 -3.31 -5.31
N ASP A 246 34.95 -3.47 -4.40
CA ASP A 246 33.60 -2.91 -4.53
C ASP A 246 32.90 -3.27 -5.85
N GLY A 247 33.13 -4.47 -6.37
CA GLY A 247 32.53 -4.96 -7.62
C GLY A 247 33.31 -4.67 -8.89
N ALA A 248 34.39 -3.87 -8.82
CA ALA A 248 35.18 -3.49 -9.99
C ALA A 248 36.65 -3.92 -9.88
N CYS A 249 37.27 -4.21 -11.01
CA CYS A 249 38.69 -4.50 -11.17
C CYS A 249 39.50 -3.19 -11.16
N VAL A 250 39.91 -2.77 -9.97
CA VAL A 250 40.72 -1.56 -9.79
C VAL A 250 42.21 -1.90 -9.79
N LYS A 251 43.05 -0.96 -10.26
CA LYS A 251 44.51 -1.10 -10.09
C LYS A 251 44.82 -1.28 -8.61
N LYS A 252 45.72 -2.21 -8.30
CA LYS A 252 46.27 -2.39 -6.97
C LYS A 252 47.04 -1.11 -6.62
N GLU A 253 46.34 -0.16 -6.00
CA GLU A 253 46.91 1.14 -5.62
C GLU A 253 48.11 0.89 -4.69
N GLU A 254 49.32 1.14 -5.21
CA GLU A 254 50.51 1.31 -4.40
C GLU A 254 50.50 2.70 -3.75
N SER A 255 49.56 3.00 -2.86
CA SER A 255 49.73 4.18 -2.00
C SER A 255 48.96 4.10 -0.69
N THR A 256 49.38 3.19 0.19
CA THR A 256 49.32 3.48 1.62
C THR A 256 50.44 4.47 1.94
N LYS A 257 50.22 5.76 1.70
CA LYS A 257 51.07 6.81 2.25
C LYS A 257 50.43 7.32 3.53
N CYS A 258 51.20 7.30 4.60
CA CYS A 258 50.83 7.83 5.89
C CYS A 258 50.74 9.34 5.77
N THR A 259 49.61 9.90 6.19
CA THR A 259 49.38 11.34 6.25
C THR A 259 49.23 11.78 7.69
N ASP A 260 49.87 12.89 8.06
CA ASP A 260 49.86 13.44 9.41
C ASP A 260 49.35 14.89 9.42
N SER A 261 48.31 15.17 10.20
CA SER A 261 47.58 16.45 10.15
C SER A 261 48.33 17.65 10.75
N ASP A 262 49.39 17.41 11.52
CA ASP A 262 50.29 18.43 12.06
C ASP A 262 51.66 18.48 11.37
N GLY A 263 51.94 17.53 10.46
CA GLY A 263 53.17 17.45 9.70
C GLY A 263 54.30 16.70 10.41
N GLY A 264 53.98 15.67 11.21
CA GLY A 264 54.93 14.82 11.91
C GLY A 264 55.04 15.22 13.38
N LYS A 265 56.17 14.94 14.04
CA LYS A 265 56.31 15.23 15.48
C LYS A 265 56.19 16.71 15.84
N LYS A 266 55.02 17.13 16.35
CA LYS A 266 54.63 18.50 16.75
C LYS A 266 53.88 18.52 18.09
N TYR A 267 54.62 18.37 19.17
CA TYR A 267 54.12 18.36 20.55
C TYR A 267 53.23 19.52 21.05
N TYR A 268 53.11 20.63 20.33
CA TYR A 268 52.32 21.82 20.73
C TYR A 268 51.05 22.01 19.88
N LYS A 269 50.77 21.10 18.95
CA LYS A 269 49.59 21.11 18.09
C LYS A 269 49.08 19.68 18.01
N LYS A 270 47.81 19.46 18.34
CA LYS A 270 47.20 18.14 18.22
C LYS A 270 47.22 17.67 16.76
N GLY A 271 47.83 16.53 16.53
CA GLY A 271 47.94 15.80 15.27
C GLY A 271 47.05 14.57 15.21
N THR A 272 47.04 13.95 14.04
CA THR A 272 46.31 12.72 13.71
C THR A 272 46.98 12.15 12.49
N ALA A 273 47.48 10.93 12.63
CA ALA A 273 48.19 10.22 11.59
C ALA A 273 47.36 9.04 11.09
N THR A 274 47.24 8.94 9.77
CA THR A 274 46.36 8.01 9.07
C THR A 274 47.13 7.25 8.01
N ILE A 275 47.03 5.93 8.04
CA ILE A 275 47.38 5.05 6.91
C ILE A 275 46.06 4.60 6.29
N PRO A 276 45.65 5.14 5.12
CA PRO A 276 44.36 4.82 4.51
C PRO A 276 44.12 3.32 4.37
N GLY A 277 42.99 2.83 4.87
CA GLY A 277 42.62 1.42 4.83
C GLY A 277 43.34 0.51 5.82
N VAL A 278 44.24 1.03 6.66
CA VAL A 278 44.93 0.24 7.70
C VAL A 278 44.54 0.71 9.09
N THR A 279 44.87 1.96 9.46
CA THR A 279 44.58 2.49 10.80
C THR A 279 44.69 4.02 10.85
N THR A 280 44.08 4.61 11.87
CA THR A 280 44.14 6.05 12.19
C THR A 280 44.36 6.20 13.69
N SER A 281 45.22 7.12 14.10
CA SER A 281 45.51 7.38 15.52
C SER A 281 45.82 8.86 15.77
N THR A 282 45.44 9.35 16.93
CA THR A 282 45.44 10.78 17.30
C THR A 282 46.23 11.01 18.57
N ASP A 283 46.86 12.18 18.67
CA ASP A 283 47.60 12.57 19.87
C ASP A 283 46.69 12.62 21.09
N SER A 284 47.22 12.18 22.22
CA SER A 284 46.45 12.05 23.45
C SER A 284 47.30 12.37 24.67
N CYS A 285 46.66 12.90 25.70
CA CYS A 285 47.29 13.05 27.01
C CYS A 285 46.96 11.83 27.86
N ASN A 286 47.94 11.27 28.55
CA ASN A 286 47.70 10.21 29.53
C ASN A 286 47.43 10.79 30.93
N ASP A 287 46.99 9.94 31.87
CA ASP A 287 46.60 10.35 33.23
C ASP A 287 47.75 10.98 34.03
N ASP A 288 48.99 10.62 33.72
CA ASP A 288 50.19 11.21 34.34
C ASP A 288 50.58 12.57 33.73
N GLY A 289 49.84 13.07 32.74
CA GLY A 289 50.06 14.37 32.10
C GLY A 289 51.16 14.39 31.01
N PHE A 290 51.59 13.22 30.53
CA PHE A 290 52.46 13.11 29.34
C PHE A 290 51.62 13.15 28.06
N LEU A 291 52.22 13.70 27.01
CA LEU A 291 51.70 13.65 25.66
C LEU A 291 52.14 12.32 25.01
N ASN A 292 51.19 11.58 24.47
CA ASN A 292 51.44 10.49 23.54
C ASN A 292 51.26 11.04 22.12
N GLU A 293 52.39 11.37 21.49
CA GLU A 293 52.49 11.91 20.14
C GLU A 293 52.43 10.77 19.12
N ILE A 294 51.49 10.81 18.19
CA ILE A 294 51.35 9.86 17.09
C ILE A 294 51.74 10.54 15.79
N TYR A 295 52.65 9.92 15.04
CA TYR A 295 53.13 10.52 13.80
C TYR A 295 53.47 9.51 12.71
N CYS A 296 53.53 10.01 11.48
CA CYS A 296 54.02 9.24 10.34
C CYS A 296 55.55 9.14 10.35
N TYR A 297 56.10 7.98 10.72
CA TYR A 297 57.55 7.73 10.67
C TYR A 297 58.03 7.50 9.23
N SER A 298 57.21 6.83 8.43
CA SER A 298 57.40 6.67 6.99
C SER A 298 56.05 6.55 6.30
N ASP A 299 56.03 6.49 4.97
CA ASP A 299 54.81 6.30 4.19
C ASP A 299 53.96 5.12 4.68
N LYS A 300 54.51 4.11 5.36
CA LYS A 300 53.74 2.91 5.77
C LYS A 300 53.79 2.59 7.26
N VAL A 301 54.34 3.48 8.09
CA VAL A 301 54.57 3.19 9.51
C VAL A 301 54.12 4.36 10.36
N LEU A 302 53.14 4.09 11.23
CA LEU A 302 52.81 4.94 12.36
C LEU A 302 53.77 4.66 13.50
N SER A 303 54.20 5.72 14.17
CA SER A 303 55.01 5.62 15.38
C SER A 303 54.38 6.47 16.47
N SER A 304 54.67 6.12 17.71
CA SER A 304 54.21 6.84 18.89
C SER A 304 55.41 7.22 19.76
N GLU A 305 55.40 8.43 20.30
CA GLU A 305 56.41 8.91 21.24
C GLU A 305 55.75 9.48 22.50
N LYS A 306 56.21 9.03 23.67
CA LYS A 306 55.81 9.62 24.94
C LYS A 306 56.68 10.85 25.23
N PHE A 307 56.07 12.02 25.29
CA PHE A 307 56.73 13.31 25.48
C PHE A 307 56.27 14.01 26.77
N THR A 308 57.24 14.57 27.51
CA THR A 308 56.97 15.35 28.72
C THR A 308 56.91 16.83 28.36
N CYS A 309 55.75 17.46 28.56
CA CYS A 309 55.63 18.90 28.33
C CYS A 309 56.62 19.69 29.20
N PRO A 310 57.30 20.71 28.65
CA PRO A 310 58.34 21.45 29.37
C PRO A 310 57.76 22.29 30.52
N SER A 311 58.66 22.81 31.37
CA SER A 311 58.26 23.69 32.47
C SER A 311 57.42 24.87 31.97
N GLY A 312 56.31 25.15 32.67
CA GLY A 312 55.32 26.14 32.24
C GLY A 312 54.29 25.64 31.24
N TYR A 313 54.32 24.37 30.82
CA TYR A 313 53.30 23.73 29.97
C TYR A 313 52.69 22.50 30.68
N LYS A 314 51.48 22.11 30.28
CA LYS A 314 50.79 20.87 30.68
C LYS A 314 50.24 20.20 29.43
N CYS A 315 50.18 18.87 29.40
CA CYS A 315 49.43 18.20 28.35
C CYS A 315 47.94 18.48 28.55
N SER A 316 47.26 18.93 27.50
CA SER A 316 45.82 19.11 27.46
C SER A 316 45.33 18.84 26.04
N ASP A 317 44.34 17.97 25.88
CA ASP A 317 43.72 17.63 24.60
C ASP A 317 44.72 17.24 23.49
N GLY A 318 45.66 16.35 23.82
CA GLY A 318 46.64 15.84 22.84
C GLY A 318 47.67 16.88 22.39
N ALA A 319 47.92 17.93 23.17
CA ALA A 319 49.01 18.88 22.91
C ALA A 319 49.57 19.48 24.22
N CYS A 320 50.82 19.94 24.18
CA CYS A 320 51.40 20.73 25.25
C CYS A 320 50.89 22.18 25.19
N VAL A 321 50.06 22.56 26.16
CA VAL A 321 49.52 23.92 26.29
C VAL A 321 50.15 24.65 27.48
N LYS A 322 50.31 25.96 27.38
CA LYS A 322 50.92 26.77 28.44
C LYS A 322 50.05 26.70 29.70
N LYS A 323 50.65 26.42 30.86
CA LYS A 323 49.99 26.50 32.17
C LYS A 323 49.54 27.93 32.38
N SER A 324 48.23 28.19 32.26
CA SER A 324 47.65 29.46 32.66
C SER A 324 47.94 29.65 34.16
N MET A 325 48.77 30.63 34.50
CA MET A 325 48.96 31.07 35.88
C MET A 325 47.63 31.68 36.35
N SER A 326 46.75 30.84 36.90
CA SER A 326 45.54 31.32 37.56
C SER A 326 45.97 32.05 38.82
N SER A 327 45.99 33.37 38.74
CA SER A 327 46.26 34.27 39.86
C SER A 327 45.05 34.25 40.79
N SER A 328 45.14 33.52 41.90
CA SER A 328 44.20 33.60 43.00
C SER A 328 44.46 34.87 43.80
N VAL A 329 43.66 35.93 43.58
CA VAL A 329 43.55 37.07 44.50
C VAL A 329 42.08 37.24 44.89
N PRO A 330 41.72 37.18 46.18
CA PRO A 330 40.37 37.46 46.64
C PRO A 330 40.24 38.94 47.02
N LYS A 331 39.38 39.71 46.33
CA LYS A 331 38.39 40.63 46.94
C LYS A 331 37.78 41.64 45.96
N SER A 332 36.48 41.84 46.20
CA SER A 332 35.65 43.05 46.08
C SER A 332 35.38 43.65 44.69
N VAL A 333 34.10 43.50 44.33
CA VAL A 333 33.27 44.22 43.36
C VAL A 333 33.50 45.74 43.41
N PRO A 334 33.61 46.41 42.24
CA PRO A 334 32.51 47.27 41.80
C PRO A 334 32.08 47.04 40.35
N LEU A 335 30.79 47.30 40.11
CA LEU A 335 30.07 47.21 38.85
C LEU A 335 30.79 47.89 37.68
N VAL A 336 31.07 47.12 36.62
CA VAL A 336 31.10 47.60 35.24
C VAL A 336 30.43 46.54 34.38
N ALA A 337 29.38 46.94 33.68
CA ALA A 337 28.64 46.11 32.74
C ALA A 337 29.55 45.73 31.57
N VAL A 338 29.89 44.45 31.47
CA VAL A 338 30.46 43.84 30.28
C VAL A 338 29.49 42.74 29.88
N ASP A 339 28.95 42.88 28.67
CA ASP A 339 28.06 41.94 28.02
C ASP A 339 28.83 40.64 27.75
N VAL A 340 28.81 39.73 28.73
CA VAL A 340 29.30 38.36 28.57
C VAL A 340 28.11 37.53 28.13
N SER A 341 27.99 37.33 26.82
CA SER A 341 27.14 36.29 26.26
C SER A 341 27.75 34.93 26.63
N VAL A 342 27.45 34.46 27.85
CA VAL A 342 27.72 33.10 28.29
C VAL A 342 26.98 32.19 27.32
N SER A 343 27.71 31.51 26.46
CA SER A 343 27.18 30.46 25.60
C SER A 343 26.70 29.32 26.50
N THR A 344 25.41 29.34 26.85
CA THR A 344 24.68 28.29 27.56
C THR A 344 24.46 27.09 26.63
N LYS A 345 25.54 26.43 26.20
CA LYS A 345 25.44 25.29 25.29
C LYS A 345 24.96 24.07 26.08
N THR A 346 23.73 23.63 25.81
CA THR A 346 23.20 22.35 26.28
C THR A 346 23.97 21.20 25.63
N THR A 347 24.13 20.09 26.34
CA THR A 347 24.76 18.88 25.83
C THR A 347 23.75 17.74 25.79
N CYS A 348 23.79 16.95 24.73
CA CYS A 348 22.94 15.78 24.55
C CYS A 348 23.82 14.52 24.59
N VAL A 349 23.39 13.50 25.32
CA VAL A 349 24.07 12.20 25.44
C VAL A 349 23.08 11.10 25.12
N ASP A 350 23.51 10.16 24.29
CA ASP A 350 22.77 8.94 23.94
C ASP A 350 23.56 7.72 24.43
N THR A 351 22.89 6.79 25.12
CA THR A 351 23.52 5.66 25.80
C THR A 351 23.81 4.45 24.92
N ASP A 352 23.20 4.34 23.74
CA ASP A 352 23.41 3.18 22.86
C ASP A 352 24.42 3.41 21.72
N GLY A 353 24.70 4.67 21.37
CA GLY A 353 25.79 5.03 20.46
C GLY A 353 25.38 5.86 19.24
N TRP A 354 24.46 6.82 19.40
CA TRP A 354 23.93 7.69 18.35
C TRP A 354 22.98 6.93 17.40
N GLY A 355 21.86 6.45 17.95
CA GLY A 355 20.78 5.84 17.17
C GLY A 355 21.03 4.38 16.76
N ASP A 356 21.63 3.57 17.63
CA ASP A 356 21.71 2.12 17.39
C ASP A 356 20.37 1.44 17.67
N LYS A 357 19.52 1.41 16.64
CA LYS A 357 18.19 0.80 16.68
C LYS A 357 18.13 -0.64 17.17
N ASN A 358 19.23 -1.37 17.25
CA ASN A 358 19.24 -2.76 17.71
C ASN A 358 19.51 -2.89 19.21
N LYS A 359 19.74 -1.78 19.91
CA LYS A 359 19.99 -1.73 21.33
C LYS A 359 19.06 -0.69 21.95
N LYS A 360 18.54 -0.96 23.13
CA LYS A 360 17.73 0.04 23.82
C LYS A 360 18.65 1.11 24.39
N GLY A 361 18.46 2.34 23.96
CA GLY A 361 19.09 3.55 24.44
C GLY A 361 18.18 4.46 25.23
N THR A 362 18.76 5.60 25.61
CA THR A 362 18.13 6.69 26.34
C THR A 362 18.89 7.96 26.01
N THR A 363 18.20 8.88 25.36
CA THR A 363 18.73 10.20 25.03
C THR A 363 18.45 11.15 26.18
N THR A 364 19.49 11.84 26.67
CA THR A 364 19.38 12.78 27.79
C THR A 364 20.00 14.12 27.42
N ILE A 365 19.23 15.20 27.58
CA ILE A 365 19.68 16.58 27.39
C ILE A 365 20.01 17.15 28.76
N TYR A 366 21.20 17.75 28.89
CA TYR A 366 21.68 18.42 30.08
C TYR A 366 21.70 19.94 29.89
N ASN A 367 21.35 20.66 30.95
CA ASN A 367 21.60 22.09 31.07
C ASN A 367 23.11 22.36 31.18
N ALA A 368 23.52 23.62 30.98
CA ALA A 368 24.93 24.01 31.05
C ALA A 368 25.56 23.78 32.45
N ASP A 369 24.75 23.65 33.51
CA ASP A 369 25.18 23.31 34.87
C ASP A 369 25.28 21.79 35.11
N GLY A 370 25.02 20.96 34.09
CA GLY A 370 25.02 19.50 34.18
C GLY A 370 23.74 18.88 34.75
N SER A 371 22.72 19.67 35.09
CA SER A 371 21.42 19.14 35.49
C SER A 371 20.66 18.56 34.28
N VAL A 372 19.89 17.49 34.49
CA VAL A 372 19.07 16.89 33.43
C VAL A 372 17.93 17.85 33.08
N LYS A 373 17.90 18.31 31.82
CA LYS A 373 16.82 19.12 31.26
C LYS A 373 15.66 18.25 30.80
N ALA A 374 15.97 17.16 30.11
CA ALA A 374 15.01 16.18 29.61
C ALA A 374 15.70 14.83 29.39
N SER A 375 14.96 13.73 29.49
CA SER A 375 15.44 12.39 29.14
C SER A 375 14.31 11.58 28.52
N ALA A 376 14.61 10.75 27.53
CA ALA A 376 13.64 9.86 26.92
C ALA A 376 14.31 8.59 26.40
N SER A 377 13.64 7.45 26.58
CA SER A 377 14.13 6.14 26.15
C SER A 377 13.48 5.71 24.84
N ASP A 378 14.16 4.83 24.10
CA ASP A 378 13.60 4.24 22.90
C ASP A 378 12.39 3.39 23.23
N SER A 379 11.44 3.39 22.29
CA SER A 379 10.14 2.75 22.50
C SER A 379 9.61 2.15 21.21
N CYS A 380 8.91 1.02 21.32
CA CYS A 380 8.22 0.43 20.20
C CYS A 380 6.91 1.19 19.95
N VAL A 381 6.76 1.73 18.74
CA VAL A 381 5.50 2.37 18.31
C VAL A 381 4.47 1.31 17.96
N ASP A 382 4.93 0.26 17.28
CA ASP A 382 4.17 -0.92 16.88
C ASP A 382 5.12 -2.13 16.86
N PRO A 383 4.63 -3.36 16.60
CA PRO A 383 5.46 -4.58 16.62
C PRO A 383 6.64 -4.59 15.63
N TYR A 384 6.70 -3.66 14.66
CA TYR A 384 7.69 -3.60 13.59
C TYR A 384 8.37 -2.23 13.48
N THR A 385 8.09 -1.28 14.38
CA THR A 385 8.66 0.06 14.33
C THR A 385 9.18 0.49 15.70
N VAL A 386 10.47 0.84 15.77
CA VAL A 386 11.08 1.48 16.94
C VAL A 386 11.15 2.99 16.72
N ASN A 387 10.78 3.76 17.73
CA ASN A 387 11.10 5.18 17.80
C ASN A 387 12.47 5.32 18.45
N GLU A 388 13.46 5.57 17.60
CA GLU A 388 14.86 5.75 17.99
C GLU A 388 15.11 7.21 18.38
N GLY A 389 15.57 7.44 19.60
CA GLY A 389 15.96 8.77 20.09
C GLY A 389 17.44 9.04 19.80
N GLU A 390 17.72 10.05 18.98
CA GLU A 390 19.11 10.44 18.67
C GLU A 390 19.35 11.93 18.93
N CYS A 391 20.56 12.28 19.37
CA CYS A 391 20.96 13.66 19.54
C CYS A 391 21.10 14.38 18.18
N LYS A 392 20.58 15.60 18.06
CA LYS A 392 20.87 16.44 16.89
C LYS A 392 22.37 16.71 16.80
N LYS A 393 22.89 16.89 15.57
CA LYS A 393 24.32 17.16 15.31
C LYS A 393 24.87 18.37 16.05
N ASP A 394 24.03 19.35 16.37
CA ASP A 394 24.41 20.55 17.12
C ASP A 394 24.41 20.35 18.66
N GLY A 395 23.91 19.20 19.13
CA GLY A 395 23.78 18.83 20.54
C GLY A 395 22.70 19.59 21.30
N SER A 396 21.89 20.40 20.60
CA SER A 396 20.93 21.31 21.23
C SER A 396 19.66 20.62 21.72
N ASP A 397 19.32 19.47 21.12
CA ASP A 397 18.05 18.78 21.27
C ASP A 397 18.18 17.33 20.75
N TRP A 398 17.13 16.52 20.90
CA TRP A 398 17.04 15.20 20.28
C TRP A 398 15.97 15.16 19.18
N ILE A 399 15.97 14.10 18.38
CA ILE A 399 14.90 13.77 17.43
C ILE A 399 14.50 12.31 17.61
N TYR A 400 13.24 12.02 17.29
CA TYR A 400 12.76 10.66 17.14
C TYR A 400 12.69 10.30 15.67
N THR A 401 13.36 9.21 15.30
CA THR A 401 13.34 8.68 13.94
C THR A 401 12.62 7.33 13.94
N PRO A 402 11.33 7.27 13.53
CA PRO A 402 10.61 6.02 13.41
C PRO A 402 11.32 5.10 12.41
N THR A 403 11.81 3.97 12.90
CA THR A 403 12.63 3.05 12.11
C THR A 403 12.00 1.67 12.07
N LYS A 404 11.82 1.13 10.86
CA LYS A 404 11.31 -0.23 10.68
C LYS A 404 12.33 -1.27 11.15
N CYS A 405 11.88 -2.20 11.99
CA CYS A 405 12.64 -3.33 12.45
C CYS A 405 12.58 -4.48 11.43
N PRO A 406 13.69 -5.23 11.23
CA PRO A 406 13.72 -6.34 10.28
C PRO A 406 12.77 -7.49 10.62
N ALA A 407 12.51 -7.71 11.91
CA ALA A 407 11.62 -8.76 12.38
C ALA A 407 10.60 -8.26 13.39
N THR A 408 11.03 -7.70 14.52
CA THR A 408 10.10 -7.11 15.50
C THR A 408 10.79 -6.07 16.37
N CYS A 409 10.02 -5.14 16.93
CA CYS A 409 10.47 -4.25 18.00
C CYS A 409 10.08 -4.85 19.36
N LYS A 410 11.05 -4.96 20.26
CA LYS A 410 10.83 -5.40 21.65
C LYS A 410 11.64 -4.55 22.61
N ASP A 411 10.98 -4.10 23.69
CA ASP A 411 11.57 -3.31 24.77
C ASP A 411 12.28 -2.01 24.33
N GLY A 412 11.91 -1.45 23.17
CA GLY A 412 12.54 -0.25 22.60
C GLY A 412 13.74 -0.53 21.71
N ALA A 413 13.90 -1.76 21.21
CA ALA A 413 14.97 -2.10 20.27
C ALA A 413 14.48 -3.04 19.16
N CYS A 414 15.06 -2.92 17.98
CA CYS A 414 14.88 -3.85 16.89
C CYS A 414 15.60 -5.16 17.17
N TRP A 415 14.84 -6.25 17.08
CA TRP A 415 15.38 -7.60 17.17
C TRP A 415 15.54 -8.19 15.76
N LYS A 416 16.67 -8.85 15.55
CA LYS A 416 16.87 -9.78 14.44
C LYS A 416 16.44 -11.16 14.93
N ASN A 417 15.49 -11.80 14.24
CA ASN A 417 15.10 -13.16 14.57
C ASN A 417 16.25 -14.09 14.23
N GLU A 418 16.98 -14.54 15.24
CA GLU A 418 17.95 -15.62 15.06
C GLU A 418 17.20 -16.95 14.95
N PHE A 419 17.58 -17.72 13.95
CA PHE A 419 17.06 -19.06 13.70
C PHE A 419 17.48 -19.99 14.84
N ILE A 420 16.52 -20.55 15.59
CA ILE A 420 16.83 -21.57 16.61
C ILE A 420 16.82 -22.96 15.99
N SER A 421 15.68 -23.35 15.42
CA SER A 421 15.48 -24.73 14.96
C SER A 421 14.32 -24.83 13.97
N THR A 422 14.32 -25.90 13.19
CA THR A 422 13.17 -26.28 12.36
C THR A 422 12.79 -27.71 12.69
N LYS A 423 11.50 -27.94 12.93
CA LYS A 423 10.90 -29.26 13.17
C LYS A 423 9.90 -29.55 12.06
N CYS A 424 9.97 -30.73 11.47
CA CYS A 424 8.99 -31.16 10.47
C CYS A 424 8.25 -32.40 10.93
N VAL A 425 6.95 -32.43 10.69
CA VAL A 425 6.06 -33.55 10.98
C VAL A 425 5.42 -33.97 9.67
N ASP A 426 5.54 -35.25 9.36
CA ASP A 426 5.02 -35.89 8.17
C ASP A 426 3.87 -36.82 8.55
N SER A 427 2.68 -36.61 7.99
CA SER A 427 1.48 -37.32 8.41
C SER A 427 1.44 -38.79 7.96
N ASP A 428 2.14 -39.13 6.88
CA ASP A 428 2.17 -40.50 6.35
C ASP A 428 3.44 -41.27 6.78
N GLY A 429 4.40 -40.57 7.39
CA GLY A 429 5.67 -41.11 7.83
C GLY A 429 6.75 -41.17 6.76
N GLY A 430 6.73 -40.30 5.76
CA GLY A 430 7.88 -39.99 4.91
C GLY A 430 7.55 -40.00 3.41
N LYS A 431 8.15 -40.93 2.67
CA LYS A 431 7.98 -41.04 1.20
C LYS A 431 7.03 -42.17 0.87
N LYS A 432 5.77 -42.11 1.31
CA LYS A 432 4.75 -43.14 1.06
C LYS A 432 3.67 -42.67 0.07
N THR A 433 4.00 -42.80 -1.21
CA THR A 433 3.10 -42.46 -2.33
C THR A 433 1.77 -43.20 -2.39
N SER A 434 1.52 -44.23 -1.57
CA SER A 434 0.25 -44.99 -1.55
C SER A 434 -0.81 -44.40 -0.61
N ILE A 435 -0.45 -43.43 0.21
CA ILE A 435 -1.32 -42.74 1.17
C ILE A 435 -1.25 -41.25 0.83
N LYS A 436 -2.36 -40.53 0.92
CA LYS A 436 -2.30 -39.08 0.80
C LYS A 436 -1.78 -38.52 2.11
N GLY A 437 -0.58 -37.98 2.10
CA GLY A 437 0.08 -37.32 3.21
C GLY A 437 0.07 -35.79 3.11
N ALA A 438 0.47 -35.18 4.22
CA ALA A 438 0.88 -33.79 4.36
C ALA A 438 2.12 -33.74 5.25
N ALA A 439 3.07 -32.91 4.86
CA ALA A 439 4.20 -32.55 5.69
C ALA A 439 4.08 -31.09 6.13
N THR A 440 4.37 -30.83 7.40
CA THR A 440 4.36 -29.50 8.01
C THR A 440 5.71 -29.22 8.65
N SER A 441 6.40 -28.18 8.19
CA SER A 441 7.66 -27.70 8.77
C SER A 441 7.40 -26.42 9.57
N THR A 442 7.78 -26.46 10.85
CA THR A 442 7.69 -25.36 11.80
C THR A 442 9.09 -24.86 12.12
N THR A 443 9.36 -23.60 11.78
CA THR A 443 10.59 -22.89 12.15
C THR A 443 10.34 -22.09 13.41
N THR A 444 11.19 -22.29 14.42
CA THR A 444 11.16 -21.56 15.70
C THR A 444 12.31 -20.57 15.76
N TYR A 445 12.00 -19.33 16.14
CA TYR A 445 12.95 -18.23 16.24
C TYR A 445 13.30 -17.92 17.70
N SER A 446 14.40 -17.18 17.90
CA SER A 446 14.94 -16.83 19.23
C SER A 446 13.99 -16.01 20.10
N ASN A 447 13.04 -15.31 19.48
CA ASN A 447 12.00 -14.56 20.17
C ASN A 447 10.82 -15.43 20.67
N GLY A 448 10.86 -16.75 20.47
CA GLY A 448 9.79 -17.70 20.83
C GLY A 448 8.63 -17.77 19.84
N THR A 449 8.65 -16.96 18.77
CA THR A 449 7.67 -17.09 17.67
C THR A 449 7.99 -18.30 16.81
N SER A 450 6.96 -18.84 16.16
CA SER A 450 7.11 -19.93 15.20
C SER A 450 6.29 -19.69 13.95
N GLU A 451 6.86 -20.06 12.80
CA GLU A 451 6.18 -20.04 11.51
C GLU A 451 6.06 -21.47 11.01
N SER A 452 4.87 -21.84 10.52
CA SER A 452 4.64 -23.18 9.97
C SER A 452 4.24 -23.11 8.51
N LYS A 453 4.88 -23.95 7.68
CA LYS A 453 4.52 -24.18 6.28
C LYS A 453 4.03 -25.62 6.15
N SER A 454 2.90 -25.82 5.50
CA SER A 454 2.31 -27.15 5.27
C SER A 454 2.00 -27.35 3.80
N LYS A 455 2.26 -28.57 3.29
CA LYS A 455 1.90 -28.99 1.93
C LYS A 455 1.42 -30.43 1.94
N GLU A 456 0.43 -30.70 1.11
CA GLU A 456 -0.13 -32.04 0.87
C GLU A 456 0.45 -32.67 -0.39
N ASP A 457 0.47 -34.00 -0.42
CA ASP A 457 0.76 -34.76 -1.63
C ASP A 457 -0.25 -34.43 -2.72
N SER A 458 0.24 -34.38 -3.96
CA SER A 458 -0.56 -33.97 -5.10
C SER A 458 -0.24 -34.78 -6.34
N CYS A 459 -1.24 -34.96 -7.20
CA CYS A 459 -1.02 -35.48 -8.54
C CYS A 459 -0.52 -34.36 -9.44
N SER A 460 0.48 -34.63 -10.28
CA SER A 460 0.88 -33.66 -11.32
C SER A 460 -0.28 -33.42 -12.30
N LEU A 461 -1.03 -34.48 -12.58
CA LEU A 461 -2.33 -34.45 -13.24
C LEU A 461 -3.16 -35.64 -12.74
N GLU A 462 -4.41 -35.43 -12.40
CA GLU A 462 -5.32 -36.48 -11.93
C GLU A 462 -5.44 -37.63 -12.93
N GLY A 463 -5.36 -38.87 -12.46
CA GLY A 463 -5.42 -40.08 -13.28
C GLY A 463 -4.13 -40.42 -14.04
N THR A 464 -3.03 -39.68 -13.82
CA THR A 464 -1.71 -40.02 -14.39
C THR A 464 -0.85 -40.80 -13.41
N ILE A 465 0.27 -41.35 -13.88
CA ILE A 465 1.22 -42.05 -13.01
C ILE A 465 2.12 -41.09 -12.21
N ASN A 466 2.10 -39.77 -12.43
CA ASN A 466 3.04 -38.84 -11.81
C ASN A 466 2.48 -38.25 -10.50
N ILE A 467 3.21 -38.43 -9.40
CA ILE A 467 2.86 -37.93 -8.06
C ILE A 467 3.98 -37.02 -7.52
N ASN A 468 3.55 -35.95 -6.87
CA ASN A 468 4.41 -35.05 -6.09
C ASN A 468 4.23 -35.40 -4.62
N GLU A 469 5.21 -36.12 -4.08
CA GLU A 469 5.25 -36.52 -2.68
C GLU A 469 5.91 -35.42 -1.85
N ILE A 470 5.23 -34.92 -0.84
CA ILE A 470 5.75 -33.93 0.11
C ILE A 470 6.21 -34.65 1.37
N TYR A 471 7.48 -34.47 1.72
CA TYR A 471 8.03 -35.16 2.88
C TYR A 471 8.99 -34.29 3.70
N CYS A 472 9.24 -34.71 4.94
CA CYS A 472 10.22 -34.08 5.82
C CYS A 472 11.66 -34.58 5.55
N SER A 473 12.60 -33.66 5.30
CA SER A 473 14.04 -33.98 5.27
C SER A 473 14.62 -34.21 6.68
N SER A 474 15.82 -34.79 6.74
CA SER A 474 16.57 -34.98 8.00
C SER A 474 16.87 -33.66 8.74
N ASN A 475 16.91 -32.54 8.02
CA ASN A 475 17.18 -31.21 8.59
C ASN A 475 15.88 -30.48 8.99
N GLY A 476 14.72 -31.13 8.93
CA GLY A 476 13.43 -30.53 9.28
C GLY A 476 12.82 -29.63 8.19
N ASN A 477 13.39 -29.61 6.98
CA ASN A 477 12.83 -28.85 5.86
C ASN A 477 11.82 -29.68 5.05
N LEU A 478 10.82 -29.00 4.47
CA LEU A 478 9.90 -29.60 3.49
C LEU A 478 10.61 -29.84 2.17
N MET A 479 10.44 -31.05 1.64
CA MET A 479 10.97 -31.47 0.33
C MET A 479 9.84 -31.99 -0.53
N ILE A 480 10.02 -31.92 -1.85
CA ILE A 480 9.11 -32.49 -2.83
C ILE A 480 9.86 -33.55 -3.63
N LEU A 481 9.40 -34.79 -3.59
CA LEU A 481 9.87 -35.88 -4.44
C LEU A 481 8.87 -36.07 -5.58
N LYS A 482 9.29 -35.71 -6.79
CA LYS A 482 8.54 -36.04 -8.01
C LYS A 482 8.84 -37.48 -8.39
N THR A 483 7.84 -38.35 -8.38
CA THR A 483 8.01 -39.77 -8.69
C THR A 483 6.81 -40.35 -9.44
N LYS A 484 6.90 -41.63 -9.81
CA LYS A 484 5.86 -42.36 -10.54
C LYS A 484 5.20 -43.43 -9.65
N CYS A 485 3.89 -43.55 -9.76
CA CYS A 485 3.11 -44.65 -9.22
C CYS A 485 3.56 -45.99 -9.83
N SER A 486 3.69 -47.01 -8.99
CA SER A 486 4.17 -48.34 -9.40
C SER A 486 3.02 -49.33 -9.63
N GLY A 487 3.26 -50.42 -10.38
CA GLY A 487 2.31 -51.53 -10.50
C GLY A 487 0.99 -51.20 -11.22
N GLY A 488 1.01 -50.25 -12.17
CA GLY A 488 -0.20 -49.84 -12.91
C GLY A 488 -1.19 -49.00 -12.09
N SER A 489 -0.80 -48.56 -10.90
CA SER A 489 -1.57 -47.57 -10.14
C SER A 489 -1.49 -46.19 -10.80
N VAL A 490 -2.55 -45.41 -10.62
CA VAL A 490 -2.62 -44.01 -11.04
C VAL A 490 -2.74 -43.14 -9.81
N CYS A 491 -2.23 -41.92 -9.91
CA CYS A 491 -2.39 -40.93 -8.86
C CYS A 491 -3.85 -40.46 -8.85
N THR A 492 -4.48 -40.52 -7.69
CA THR A 492 -5.84 -40.05 -7.45
C THR A 492 -5.93 -39.38 -6.10
N ASN A 493 -6.24 -38.08 -6.08
CA ASN A 493 -6.27 -37.25 -4.87
C ASN A 493 -4.95 -37.36 -4.06
N GLY A 494 -3.82 -37.14 -4.74
CA GLY A 494 -2.50 -37.11 -4.10
C GLY A 494 -1.99 -38.45 -3.57
N ALA A 495 -2.54 -39.59 -4.03
CA ALA A 495 -2.04 -40.91 -3.67
C ALA A 495 -2.13 -41.88 -4.85
N CYS A 496 -1.15 -42.77 -4.98
CA CYS A 496 -1.15 -43.87 -5.94
C CYS A 496 -2.13 -44.95 -5.51
N LYS A 497 -3.23 -45.09 -6.25
CA LYS A 497 -4.25 -46.10 -6.02
C LYS A 497 -4.29 -47.08 -7.19
N GLY A 498 -4.43 -48.37 -6.88
CA GLY A 498 -4.54 -49.42 -7.88
C GLY A 498 -5.74 -49.16 -8.78
N GLY A 499 -5.49 -48.69 -10.01
CA GLY A 499 -6.50 -48.68 -11.04
C GLY A 499 -6.68 -50.11 -11.52
N SER A 500 -7.90 -50.64 -11.47
CA SER A 500 -8.26 -51.70 -12.41
C SER A 500 -8.01 -51.11 -13.80
N ALA A 501 -6.94 -51.51 -14.45
CA ALA A 501 -6.62 -51.11 -15.80
C ALA A 501 -7.74 -51.62 -16.73
N SER A 502 -8.83 -50.84 -16.84
CA SER A 502 -9.72 -50.93 -17.99
C SER A 502 -8.88 -50.50 -19.17
N THR A 503 -8.49 -51.46 -19.99
CA THR A 503 -7.83 -51.26 -21.27
C THR A 503 -8.47 -50.10 -22.02
N ALA A 504 -7.80 -48.93 -22.00
CA ALA A 504 -8.10 -47.80 -22.84
C ALA A 504 -7.60 -48.10 -24.26
N GLY A 505 -8.23 -49.07 -24.89
CA GLY A 505 -8.28 -49.16 -26.34
C GLY A 505 -9.28 -48.13 -26.84
N ASP A 506 -8.74 -47.11 -27.51
CA ASP A 506 -9.36 -46.52 -28.71
C ASP A 506 -10.79 -45.95 -28.59
N LYS A 507 -10.96 -44.92 -27.74
CA LYS A 507 -12.19 -44.10 -27.70
C LYS A 507 -11.94 -42.58 -27.70
N SER A 508 -10.84 -42.10 -28.27
CA SER A 508 -10.56 -40.65 -28.36
C SER A 508 -11.46 -39.90 -29.36
N GLY A 509 -12.09 -40.60 -30.32
CA GLY A 509 -12.93 -39.98 -31.36
C GLY A 509 -14.36 -39.60 -30.92
N ALA A 510 -14.92 -40.24 -29.89
CA ALA A 510 -16.31 -40.04 -29.51
C ALA A 510 -16.51 -38.95 -28.44
N LEU A 511 -15.57 -38.77 -27.52
CA LEU A 511 -15.71 -37.79 -26.43
C LEU A 511 -15.45 -36.33 -26.89
N LYS A 512 -14.64 -36.12 -27.93
CA LYS A 512 -14.33 -34.77 -28.45
C LYS A 512 -15.50 -34.14 -29.23
N LYS A 513 -16.35 -34.95 -29.89
CA LYS A 513 -17.53 -34.44 -30.62
C LYS A 513 -18.64 -33.93 -29.71
N THR A 514 -18.80 -34.50 -28.51
CA THR A 514 -19.89 -34.11 -27.60
C THR A 514 -19.63 -32.75 -26.94
N LYS A 515 -18.38 -32.48 -26.51
CA LYS A 515 -18.03 -31.20 -25.90
C LYS A 515 -17.98 -30.02 -26.88
N LEU A 516 -17.56 -30.24 -28.12
CA LEU A 516 -17.60 -29.19 -29.16
C LEU A 516 -19.04 -28.77 -29.49
N ARG A 517 -19.98 -29.73 -29.44
CA ARG A 517 -21.41 -29.46 -29.66
C ARG A 517 -22.04 -28.68 -28.52
N GLU A 518 -21.66 -28.98 -27.27
CA GLU A 518 -22.09 -28.22 -26.08
C GLU A 518 -21.53 -26.80 -26.07
N PHE A 519 -20.27 -26.61 -26.49
CA PHE A 519 -19.65 -25.28 -26.60
C PHE A 519 -20.29 -24.41 -27.67
N LEU A 520 -20.62 -24.98 -28.84
CA LEU A 520 -21.29 -24.26 -29.92
C LEU A 520 -22.75 -23.89 -29.58
N LEU A 521 -23.46 -24.75 -28.84
CA LEU A 521 -24.82 -24.46 -28.36
C LEU A 521 -24.85 -23.38 -27.27
N ALA A 522 -23.85 -23.35 -26.38
CA ALA A 522 -23.72 -22.32 -25.35
C ALA A 522 -23.39 -20.93 -25.92
N SER A 523 -22.83 -20.88 -27.13
CA SER A 523 -22.38 -19.64 -27.80
C SER A 523 -23.46 -19.03 -28.72
N GLY A 524 -24.66 -19.60 -28.79
CA GLY A 524 -25.77 -19.07 -29.61
C GLY A 524 -25.58 -19.19 -31.13
N ILE A 525 -24.63 -20.01 -31.60
CA ILE A 525 -24.33 -20.17 -33.02
C ILE A 525 -25.23 -21.26 -33.61
N GLU A 526 -26.11 -20.87 -34.55
CA GLU A 526 -26.95 -21.83 -35.27
C GLU A 526 -26.10 -22.75 -36.15
N THR A 527 -26.31 -24.06 -36.03
CA THR A 527 -25.62 -25.07 -36.83
C THR A 527 -26.63 -25.95 -37.56
N GLU A 528 -26.34 -26.28 -38.81
CA GLU A 528 -27.09 -27.25 -39.61
C GLU A 528 -26.15 -28.41 -39.92
N ASN A 529 -26.47 -29.63 -39.48
CA ASN A 529 -25.60 -30.82 -39.55
C ASN A 529 -24.21 -30.67 -38.88
N GLY A 530 -24.10 -29.80 -37.87
CA GLY A 530 -22.87 -29.63 -37.07
C GLY A 530 -21.83 -28.68 -37.66
N VAL A 531 -22.19 -27.90 -38.70
CA VAL A 531 -21.33 -26.86 -39.28
C VAL A 531 -21.94 -25.48 -39.02
N PRO A 532 -21.19 -24.51 -38.48
CA PRO A 532 -21.63 -23.12 -38.34
C PRO A 532 -22.01 -22.49 -39.69
N THR A 533 -23.18 -21.86 -39.75
CA THR A 533 -23.77 -21.31 -40.99
C THR A 533 -22.90 -20.25 -41.67
N PHE A 534 -22.05 -19.51 -40.94
CA PHE A 534 -21.18 -18.48 -41.51
C PHE A 534 -20.05 -19.03 -42.41
N LEU A 535 -19.68 -20.32 -42.25
CA LEU A 535 -18.64 -20.97 -43.06
C LEU A 535 -19.12 -21.38 -44.47
N LYS A 536 -20.42 -21.34 -44.78
CA LYS A 536 -20.93 -21.62 -46.14
C LYS A 536 -20.58 -20.52 -47.16
N SER A 537 -20.11 -19.36 -46.72
CA SER A 537 -19.75 -18.24 -47.61
C SER A 537 -18.36 -18.37 -48.25
N TRP A 538 -17.50 -19.27 -47.75
CA TRP A 538 -16.18 -19.54 -48.30
C TRP A 538 -16.16 -20.94 -48.89
N ARG A 539 -16.02 -21.05 -50.22
CA ARG A 539 -15.86 -22.34 -50.91
C ARG A 539 -14.48 -22.92 -50.60
N ILE A 540 -14.29 -23.48 -49.41
CA ILE A 540 -13.10 -24.25 -49.06
C ILE A 540 -13.51 -25.72 -48.97
N ASN A 541 -12.78 -26.57 -49.69
CA ASN A 541 -12.99 -28.01 -49.73
C ASN A 541 -12.55 -28.62 -48.39
N THR A 542 -13.50 -29.10 -47.57
CA THR A 542 -13.31 -29.45 -46.17
C THR A 542 -12.64 -30.81 -45.92
N GLY A 543 -12.28 -31.55 -46.97
CA GLY A 543 -11.63 -32.86 -46.86
C GLY A 543 -10.15 -32.82 -46.50
N THR A 544 -9.41 -31.75 -46.83
CA THR A 544 -7.94 -31.70 -46.68
C THR A 544 -7.42 -30.85 -45.53
N LEU A 545 -8.27 -30.02 -44.91
CA LEU A 545 -7.85 -29.18 -43.78
C LEU A 545 -7.85 -29.95 -42.45
N LEU A 546 -8.72 -30.94 -42.30
CA LEU A 546 -8.82 -31.73 -41.07
C LEU A 546 -7.69 -32.76 -40.94
N ASP A 547 -7.25 -33.38 -42.04
CA ASP A 547 -6.19 -34.39 -41.97
C ASP A 547 -4.80 -33.81 -41.67
N ASN A 548 -4.53 -32.56 -42.06
CA ASN A 548 -3.25 -31.90 -41.77
C ASN A 548 -3.12 -31.37 -40.34
N ILE A 549 -4.24 -31.09 -39.65
CA ILE A 549 -4.22 -30.61 -38.25
C ILE A 549 -4.01 -31.77 -37.27
N PHE A 550 -4.32 -33.02 -37.66
CA PHE A 550 -4.21 -34.19 -36.78
C PHE A 550 -2.93 -35.02 -36.95
N GLN A 551 -2.00 -34.64 -37.85
CA GLN A 551 -0.71 -35.34 -38.04
C GLN A 551 0.51 -34.64 -37.44
N SER A 552 0.45 -33.36 -37.06
CA SER A 552 1.52 -32.73 -36.28
C SER A 552 1.23 -32.90 -34.80
N GLY A 553 1.80 -33.94 -34.20
CA GLY A 553 1.75 -34.19 -32.76
C GLY A 553 2.68 -33.26 -31.98
N ASP A 554 2.44 -31.96 -32.04
CA ASP A 554 2.99 -30.96 -31.11
C ASP A 554 1.83 -30.18 -30.47
N GLU A 555 2.02 -29.87 -29.19
CA GLU A 555 1.05 -29.71 -28.09
C GLU A 555 -0.27 -28.95 -28.35
#